data_AF-A0A7S0Z848-F1
#
_entry.id   AF-A0A7S0Z848-F1
#
_cell.length_a   1.000
_cell.length_b   1.000
_cell.length_c   1.000
_cell.angle_alpha   90.00
_cell.angle_beta   90.00
_cell.angle_gamma   90.00
#
_symmetry.space_group_name_H-M   'P 1'
#
loop_
_entity.id
_entity.type
_entity.pdbx_description
1 polymer ?
#
loop_
_entity_poly.entity_id
_entity_poly.type
_entity_poly.pdbx_seq_one_letter_code
_entity_poly.pdbx_strand_id
1 'polypeptide(L)'
;DVTVEAGSAAAGNGGALYLRGGTSASGTGGDVVIDAGDSTTLASTYEGVVHIAPNAASFVRIGASANKQVQTDIFGDVTVHGDLVTTSSLVYASTYSSYVNISTLQ
;
A
#
# COMPACT_ATOMS: atom_id res chain seq x y z
N ASP A 1 23.91 7.27 -3.66
CA ASP A 1 22.69 7.12 -2.85
C ASP A 1 22.15 8.48 -2.46
N VAL A 2 20.83 8.60 -2.35
CA VAL A 2 20.14 9.78 -1.86
C VAL A 2 19.25 9.34 -0.72
N THR A 3 19.37 10.00 0.42
CA THR A 3 18.55 9.73 1.62
C THR A 3 17.66 10.93 1.90
N VAL A 4 16.37 10.68 2.12
CA VAL A 4 15.38 11.70 2.50
C VAL A 4 14.72 11.26 3.80
N GLU A 5 14.94 12.02 4.86
CA GLU A 5 14.46 11.69 6.21
C GLU A 5 13.76 12.90 6.84
N ALA A 6 12.72 12.63 7.62
CA ALA A 6 12.16 13.63 8.52
C ALA A 6 12.95 13.64 9.83
N GLY A 7 13.05 14.80 10.49
CA GLY A 7 13.79 14.92 11.74
C GLY A 7 13.25 14.03 12.86
N SER A 8 14.09 13.65 13.82
CA SER A 8 13.66 12.96 15.03
C SER A 8 13.46 13.93 16.19
N ALA A 9 12.66 13.55 17.18
CA ALA A 9 12.47 14.32 18.40
C ALA A 9 12.68 13.42 19.61
N ALA A 10 13.42 13.91 20.62
CA ALA A 10 13.64 13.21 21.88
C ALA A 10 12.41 13.23 22.80
N ALA A 11 11.52 14.22 22.61
CA ALA A 11 10.24 14.34 23.30
C ALA A 11 9.21 14.99 22.37
N GLY A 12 7.94 14.60 22.51
CA GLY A 12 6.86 15.04 21.62
C GLY A 12 6.80 14.23 20.33
N ASN A 13 6.18 14.80 19.29
CA ASN A 13 6.06 14.15 17.99
C ASN A 13 7.40 14.25 17.24
N GLY A 14 7.81 13.14 16.62
CA GLY A 14 8.89 13.18 15.62
C GLY A 14 8.52 14.02 14.39
N GLY A 15 9.46 14.14 13.47
CA GLY A 15 9.24 14.78 12.17
C GLY A 15 8.31 13.95 11.29
N ALA A 16 7.71 14.63 10.32
CA ALA A 16 6.86 14.01 9.32
C ALA A 16 7.36 14.35 7.92
N LEU A 17 7.42 13.35 7.04
CA LEU A 17 7.62 13.55 5.61
C LEU A 17 6.25 13.58 4.93
N TYR A 18 5.93 14.70 4.27
CA TYR A 18 4.69 14.84 3.52
C TYR A 18 4.98 14.79 2.02
N LEU A 19 4.64 13.67 1.38
CA LEU A 19 4.70 13.52 -0.07
C LEU A 19 3.27 13.52 -0.63
N ARG A 20 2.94 14.52 -1.47
CA ARG A 20 1.57 14.74 -1.93
C ARG A 20 1.57 15.20 -3.38
N GLY A 21 0.73 14.58 -4.19
CA GLY A 21 0.34 15.11 -5.49
C GLY A 21 -0.46 16.40 -5.28
N GLY A 22 -0.29 17.37 -6.18
CA GLY A 22 -1.08 18.61 -6.16
C GLY A 22 -2.58 18.36 -6.26
N THR A 23 -3.40 19.41 -6.22
CA THR A 23 -4.86 19.30 -6.42
C THR A 23 -5.27 20.16 -7.59
N SER A 24 -6.28 19.71 -8.36
CA SER A 24 -6.90 20.51 -9.42
C SER A 24 -8.39 20.66 -9.15
N ALA A 25 -8.92 21.87 -9.33
CA ALA A 25 -10.34 22.16 -9.16
C ALA A 25 -11.16 21.82 -10.41
N SER A 26 -10.52 21.77 -11.58
CA SER A 26 -11.17 21.62 -12.89
C SER A 26 -10.61 20.46 -13.72
N GLY A 27 -9.71 19.67 -13.17
CA GLY A 27 -9.08 18.53 -13.83
C GLY A 27 -8.64 17.45 -12.85
N THR A 28 -7.78 16.55 -13.31
CA THR A 28 -7.19 15.50 -12.46
C THR A 28 -6.31 16.12 -11.38
N GLY A 29 -6.39 15.61 -10.16
CA GLY A 29 -5.40 15.92 -9.12
C GLY A 29 -3.99 15.50 -9.53
N GLY A 30 -3.02 15.81 -8.69
CA GLY A 30 -1.65 15.33 -8.83
C GLY A 30 -1.52 13.88 -8.37
N ASP A 31 -0.47 13.25 -8.87
CA ASP A 31 -0.12 11.86 -8.57
C ASP A 31 1.22 11.81 -7.83
N VAL A 32 1.43 10.75 -7.07
CA VAL A 32 2.72 10.41 -6.46
C VAL A 32 3.05 9.00 -6.90
N VAL A 33 3.99 8.88 -7.82
CA VAL A 33 4.49 7.58 -8.30
C VAL A 33 5.73 7.20 -7.50
N ILE A 34 5.68 6.02 -6.88
CA ILE A 34 6.82 5.40 -6.21
C ILE A 34 7.07 4.07 -6.90
N ASP A 35 8.22 3.97 -7.58
CA ASP A 35 8.63 2.80 -8.33
C ASP A 35 10.02 2.36 -7.82
N ALA A 36 10.14 1.07 -7.50
CA ALA A 36 11.39 0.48 -7.05
C ALA A 36 12.24 -0.08 -8.20
N GLY A 37 11.70 -0.09 -9.44
CA GLY A 37 12.34 -0.62 -10.63
C GLY A 37 12.10 -2.11 -10.84
N ASP A 38 12.39 -2.57 -12.06
CA ASP A 38 12.25 -3.95 -12.53
C ASP A 38 13.63 -4.61 -12.72
N SER A 39 13.71 -5.91 -12.48
CA SER A 39 14.91 -6.70 -12.76
C SER A 39 14.90 -7.27 -14.18
N THR A 40 15.93 -6.93 -14.97
CA THR A 40 16.09 -7.52 -16.31
C THR A 40 16.52 -9.00 -16.28
N THR A 41 16.75 -9.57 -15.10
CA THR A 41 17.21 -10.95 -14.91
C THR A 41 16.09 -11.99 -15.01
N LEU A 42 14.82 -11.55 -15.08
CA LEU A 42 13.62 -12.39 -15.07
C LEU A 42 13.44 -13.28 -13.83
N ALA A 43 14.27 -13.10 -12.81
CA ALA A 43 14.19 -13.83 -11.56
C ALA A 43 13.47 -12.96 -10.53
N SER A 44 12.28 -13.44 -10.11
CA SER A 44 11.37 -12.71 -9.21
C SER A 44 11.95 -12.35 -7.84
N THR A 45 13.08 -12.95 -7.47
CA THR A 45 13.81 -12.63 -6.24
C THR A 45 14.65 -11.36 -6.33
N TYR A 46 14.81 -10.78 -7.53
CA TYR A 46 15.63 -9.59 -7.77
C TYR A 46 14.82 -8.37 -8.17
N GLU A 47 13.48 -8.42 -8.08
CA GLU A 47 12.63 -7.28 -8.38
C GLU A 47 12.83 -6.12 -7.41
N GLY A 48 12.56 -4.90 -7.88
CA GLY A 48 12.51 -3.73 -7.01
C GLY A 48 11.39 -3.89 -5.98
N VAL A 49 11.70 -3.62 -4.72
CA VAL A 49 10.73 -3.72 -3.63
C VAL A 49 10.53 -2.37 -2.95
N VAL A 50 9.27 -1.97 -2.79
CA VAL A 50 8.89 -0.86 -1.90
C VAL A 50 8.55 -1.44 -0.54
N HIS A 51 9.46 -1.29 0.43
CA HIS A 51 9.16 -1.62 1.82
C HIS A 51 8.43 -0.47 2.51
N ILE A 52 7.20 -0.74 2.93
CA ILE A 52 6.42 0.18 3.77
C ILE A 52 6.35 -0.43 5.16
N ALA A 53 6.77 0.33 6.17
CA ALA A 53 6.72 -0.10 7.57
C ALA A 53 7.45 -1.42 7.91
N PRO A 54 8.62 -1.76 7.33
CA PRO A 54 9.21 -3.09 7.47
C PRO A 54 9.76 -3.44 8.86
N ASN A 55 9.98 -2.46 9.75
CA ASN A 55 10.75 -2.68 11.00
C ASN A 55 10.21 -1.95 12.26
N ALA A 56 9.04 -1.32 12.19
CA ALA A 56 8.43 -0.59 13.31
C ALA A 56 6.91 -0.83 13.38
N ALA A 57 6.33 -0.67 14.57
CA ALA A 57 4.87 -0.65 14.73
C ALA A 57 4.28 0.50 13.90
N SER A 58 3.59 0.15 12.83
CA SER A 58 3.10 1.12 11.85
C SER A 58 1.66 0.81 11.46
N PHE A 59 0.94 1.83 11.01
CA PHE A 59 -0.36 1.68 10.38
C PHE A 59 -0.30 2.26 8.98
N VAL A 60 -0.81 1.52 8.01
CA VAL A 60 -0.94 1.97 6.62
C VAL A 60 -2.42 2.21 6.35
N ARG A 61 -2.76 3.42 5.91
CA ARG A 61 -4.13 3.81 5.57
C ARG A 61 -4.17 4.20 4.09
N ILE A 62 -4.90 3.43 3.29
CA ILE A 62 -5.03 3.61 1.84
C ILE A 62 -6.51 3.81 1.50
N GLY A 63 -6.81 4.68 0.54
CA GLY A 63 -8.19 4.88 0.07
C GLY A 63 -9.15 5.47 1.10
N ALA A 64 -8.65 6.10 2.16
CA ALA A 64 -9.52 6.70 3.17
C ALA A 64 -9.99 8.10 2.76
N SER A 65 -11.30 8.32 2.70
CA SER A 65 -11.88 9.65 2.57
C SER A 65 -13.04 9.81 3.55
N ALA A 66 -13.15 11.01 4.13
CA ALA A 66 -14.23 11.35 5.05
C ALA A 66 -15.59 11.54 4.33
N ASN A 67 -15.57 11.78 3.01
CA ASN A 67 -16.73 12.29 2.28
C ASN A 67 -17.27 11.33 1.21
N LYS A 68 -16.52 10.27 0.88
CA LYS A 68 -16.91 9.31 -0.16
C LYS A 68 -16.14 8.00 -0.02
N GLN A 69 -16.66 6.95 -0.65
CA GLN A 69 -15.87 5.75 -0.91
C GLN A 69 -14.79 6.09 -1.94
N VAL A 70 -13.54 5.70 -1.66
CA VAL A 70 -12.45 5.75 -2.63
C VAL A 70 -12.24 4.33 -3.13
N GLN A 71 -12.39 4.13 -4.44
CA GLN A 71 -11.99 2.87 -5.05
C GLN A 71 -10.48 2.70 -4.86
N THR A 72 -10.07 1.54 -4.36
CA THR A 72 -8.66 1.17 -4.20
C THR A 72 -8.52 -0.23 -4.75
N ASP A 73 -7.71 -0.36 -5.80
CA ASP A 73 -7.47 -1.62 -6.48
C ASP A 73 -6.05 -2.11 -6.15
N ILE A 74 -5.90 -3.41 -5.86
CA ILE A 74 -4.60 -4.08 -5.72
C ILE A 74 -4.52 -5.11 -6.84
N PHE A 75 -3.48 -4.99 -7.67
CA PHE A 75 -3.26 -5.89 -8.80
C PHE A 75 -2.21 -6.95 -8.44
N GLY A 76 -2.43 -8.18 -8.88
CA GLY A 76 -1.56 -9.32 -8.59
C GLY A 76 -1.96 -10.09 -7.33
N ASP A 77 -1.07 -10.98 -6.89
CA ASP A 77 -1.29 -11.81 -5.71
C ASP A 77 -1.07 -11.01 -4.42
N VAL A 78 -1.96 -11.21 -3.44
CA VAL A 78 -1.85 -10.60 -2.11
C VAL A 78 -1.69 -11.69 -1.06
N THR A 79 -0.55 -11.68 -0.36
CA THR A 79 -0.29 -12.56 0.76
C THR A 79 -0.31 -11.77 2.06
N VAL A 80 -1.09 -12.23 3.05
CA VAL A 80 -1.13 -11.68 4.40
C VAL A 80 -0.52 -12.69 5.35
N HIS A 81 0.56 -12.31 6.03
CA HIS A 81 1.13 -13.10 7.12
C HIS A 81 0.51 -12.64 8.44
N GLY A 82 -0.43 -13.41 8.97
CA GLY A 82 -1.17 -13.09 10.20
C GLY A 82 -2.67 -12.96 9.96
N ASP A 83 -3.35 -12.23 10.84
CA ASP A 83 -4.81 -12.09 10.81
C ASP A 83 -5.26 -11.03 9.81
N LEU A 84 -6.27 -11.35 8.99
CA LEU A 84 -7.00 -10.39 8.17
C LEU A 84 -8.39 -10.17 8.77
N VAL A 85 -8.65 -8.94 9.21
CA VAL A 85 -9.96 -8.54 9.75
C VAL A 85 -10.63 -7.55 8.82
N THR A 86 -11.82 -7.91 8.33
CA THR A 86 -12.68 -7.02 7.55
C THR A 86 -13.85 -6.54 8.40
N THR A 87 -14.17 -5.24 8.37
CA THR A 87 -15.20 -4.67 9.26
C THR A 87 -16.61 -4.66 8.67
N SER A 88 -16.74 -4.72 7.35
CA SER A 88 -18.03 -4.55 6.66
C SER A 88 -18.38 -5.77 5.81
N SER A 89 -17.64 -6.00 4.73
CA SER A 89 -17.90 -7.11 3.82
C SER A 89 -16.65 -7.47 3.05
N LEU A 90 -16.51 -8.77 2.76
CA LEU A 90 -15.64 -9.27 1.71
C LEU A 90 -16.55 -9.85 0.64
N VAL A 91 -16.69 -9.15 -0.48
CA VAL A 91 -17.56 -9.56 -1.59
C VAL A 91 -16.69 -9.96 -2.76
N TYR A 92 -16.90 -11.18 -3.24
CA TYR A 92 -16.23 -11.71 -4.41
C TYR A 92 -16.94 -11.26 -5.70
N ALA A 93 -16.20 -10.76 -6.70
CA ALA A 93 -16.71 -10.36 -8.01
C ALA A 93 -16.29 -11.36 -9.10
N SER A 94 -17.27 -11.93 -9.81
CA SER A 94 -17.16 -13.20 -10.55
C SER A 94 -16.48 -13.16 -11.92
N THR A 95 -15.67 -12.14 -12.23
CA THR A 95 -15.03 -12.06 -13.55
C THR A 95 -13.87 -13.05 -13.71
N TYR A 96 -13.32 -13.58 -12.62
CA TYR A 96 -12.21 -14.55 -12.62
C TYR A 96 -12.48 -15.68 -11.62
N SER A 97 -13.01 -16.82 -12.10
CA SER A 97 -13.27 -18.10 -11.42
C SER A 97 -13.01 -18.17 -9.89
N SER A 98 -14.09 -18.34 -9.12
CA SER A 98 -14.13 -18.19 -7.67
C SER A 98 -13.66 -19.43 -6.93
N TYR A 99 -12.70 -19.28 -6.02
CA TYR A 99 -12.63 -20.11 -4.81
C TYR A 99 -12.05 -19.25 -3.68
N VAL A 100 -12.92 -18.70 -2.81
CA VAL A 100 -12.46 -18.42 -1.44
C VAL A 100 -12.25 -19.79 -0.80
N ASN A 101 -11.02 -20.30 -0.93
CA ASN A 101 -10.65 -21.61 -0.42
C ASN A 101 -9.99 -21.39 0.94
N ILE A 102 -10.71 -21.68 2.02
CA ILE A 102 -10.16 -21.62 3.37
C ILE A 102 -9.54 -22.99 3.65
N SER A 103 -8.23 -23.12 3.43
CA SER A 103 -7.47 -24.30 3.85
C SER A 103 -6.81 -24.03 5.20
N THR A 104 -6.94 -24.97 6.13
CA THR A 104 -6.18 -25.00 7.40
C THR A 104 -4.96 -25.93 7.32
N LEU A 105 -4.75 -26.56 6.17
CA LEU A 105 -3.53 -27.33 5.88
C LEU A 105 -2.50 -26.39 5.26
N GLN A 106 -1.33 -26.28 5.92
CA GLN A 106 -0.12 -25.68 5.35
C GLN A 106 0.45 -26.54 4.23
#